data_AF-A0A2G1YZ09-F1
#
_entry.id   AF-A0A2G1YZ09-F1
#
_cell.length_a   1.000
_cell.length_b   1.000
_cell.length_c   1.000
_cell.angle_alpha   90.00
_cell.angle_beta   90.00
_cell.angle_gamma   90.00
#
_symmetry.space_group_name_H-M   'P 1'
#
loop_
_entity.id
_entity.type
_entity.pdbx_description
1 polymer ?
#
loop_
_entity_poly.entity_id
_entity_poly.type
_entity_poly.pdbx_seq_one_letter_code
_entity_poly.pdbx_strand_id
1 'polypeptide(L)'
;MRKFSTDAAGFAALTVSELILQQCVVKGLFTAPEARNLLNTAVRRHQNSAIGSDEKIALNDEAADLLATLSQGLEPLFRKFPVECPDAATEPLRKSKETWVRFPD
;
A
#
# COMPACT_ATOMS: atom_id res chain seq x y z
N MET A 1 -20.03 -10.26 18.55
CA MET A 1 -19.06 -9.36 17.90
C MET A 1 -19.44 -7.94 18.27
N ARG A 2 -18.55 -7.20 18.95
CA ARG A 2 -18.86 -5.90 19.59
C ARG A 2 -19.02 -4.78 18.56
N LYS A 3 -19.77 -3.74 18.92
CA LYS A 3 -20.11 -2.52 18.17
C LYS A 3 -19.06 -2.14 17.10
N PHE A 4 -19.41 -2.36 15.83
CA PHE A 4 -18.62 -1.92 14.68
C PHE A 4 -18.89 -0.43 14.47
N SER A 5 -17.85 0.40 14.62
CA SER A 5 -17.89 1.81 14.21
C SER A 5 -17.11 1.92 12.91
N THR A 6 -17.67 2.63 11.94
CA THR A 6 -17.02 2.96 10.65
C THR A 6 -15.68 3.63 10.85
N ASP A 7 -15.58 4.49 11.87
CA ASP A 7 -14.37 5.25 12.17
C ASP A 7 -13.29 4.33 12.74
N ALA A 8 -13.67 3.42 13.64
CA ALA A 8 -12.75 2.42 14.19
C ALA A 8 -12.25 1.45 13.09
N ALA A 9 -13.11 1.08 12.16
CA ALA A 9 -12.74 0.24 11.02
C ALA A 9 -11.83 0.98 10.03
N GLY A 10 -12.14 2.26 9.74
CA GLY A 10 -11.33 3.12 8.88
C GLY A 10 -9.93 3.35 9.45
N PHE A 11 -9.84 3.66 10.74
CA PHE A 11 -8.55 3.79 11.44
C PHE A 11 -7.75 2.48 11.40
N ALA A 12 -8.38 1.35 11.71
CA ALA A 12 -7.70 0.05 11.65
C ALA A 12 -7.18 -0.27 10.23
N ALA A 13 -7.96 0.04 9.19
CA ALA A 13 -7.56 -0.16 7.81
C ALA A 13 -6.37 0.75 7.42
N LEU A 14 -6.37 2.01 7.87
CA LEU A 14 -5.26 2.93 7.64
C LEU A 14 -3.98 2.43 8.33
N THR A 15 -4.06 2.01 9.59
CA THR A 15 -2.91 1.45 10.33
C THR A 15 -2.36 0.19 9.68
N VAL A 16 -3.22 -0.74 9.26
CA VAL A 16 -2.75 -1.96 8.56
C VAL A 16 -2.07 -1.60 7.24
N SER A 17 -2.62 -0.65 6.49
CA SER A 17 -2.04 -0.19 5.23
C SER A 17 -0.69 0.48 5.43
N GLU A 18 -0.55 1.29 6.48
CA GLU A 18 0.73 1.88 6.91
C GLU A 18 1.77 0.79 7.19
N LEU A 19 1.44 -0.19 8.05
CA LEU A 19 2.38 -1.25 8.44
C LEU A 19 2.83 -2.08 7.24
N ILE A 20 1.91 -2.38 6.32
CA ILE A 20 2.23 -3.09 5.07
C ILE A 20 3.20 -2.26 4.23
N LEU A 21 2.93 -0.97 4.03
CA LEU A 21 3.79 -0.09 3.23
C LEU A 21 5.19 0.03 3.85
N GLN A 22 5.27 0.23 5.17
CA GLN A 22 6.53 0.25 5.90
C GLN A 22 7.31 -1.04 5.68
N GLN A 23 6.65 -2.20 5.81
CA GLN A 23 7.29 -3.50 5.60
C GLN A 23 7.77 -3.69 4.16
N CYS A 24 7.00 -3.26 3.17
CA CYS A 24 7.41 -3.31 1.76
C CYS A 24 8.68 -2.50 1.51
N VAL A 25 8.78 -1.29 2.07
CA VAL A 25 9.98 -0.45 1.95
C VAL A 25 11.17 -1.07 2.69
N VAL A 26 10.98 -1.51 3.93
CA VAL A 26 12.05 -2.14 4.73
C VAL A 26 12.58 -3.43 4.08
N LYS A 27 11.72 -4.18 3.38
CA LYS A 27 12.09 -5.39 2.65
C LYS A 27 12.62 -5.13 1.24
N GLY A 28 12.68 -3.88 0.79
CA GLY A 28 13.13 -3.51 -0.55
C GLY A 28 12.17 -3.94 -1.67
N LEU A 29 10.89 -4.21 -1.34
CA LEU A 29 9.85 -4.48 -2.35
C LEU A 29 9.43 -3.21 -3.08
N PHE A 30 9.51 -2.07 -2.40
CA PHE A 30 9.35 -0.74 -2.97
C PHE A 30 10.53 0.13 -2.60
N THR A 31 10.98 0.93 -3.56
CA THR A 31 11.83 2.08 -3.29
C THR A 31 11.03 3.19 -2.60
N ALA A 32 11.72 4.08 -1.88
CA ALA A 32 11.08 5.25 -1.28
C ALA A 32 10.31 6.14 -2.28
N PRO A 33 10.83 6.43 -3.50
CA PRO A 33 10.06 7.14 -4.52
C PRO A 33 8.77 6.43 -4.96
N GLU A 34 8.80 5.10 -5.11
CA GLU A 34 7.61 4.31 -5.48
C GLU A 34 6.55 4.36 -4.38
N ALA A 35 6.95 4.21 -3.12
CA ALA A 35 6.05 4.33 -1.97
C ALA A 35 5.39 5.71 -1.90
N ARG A 36 6.17 6.79 -2.09
CA ARG A 36 5.63 8.16 -2.17
C ARG A 36 4.65 8.33 -3.34
N ASN A 37 4.98 7.81 -4.51
CA ASN A 37 4.12 7.92 -5.67
C ASN A 37 2.81 7.14 -5.49
N LEU A 38 2.86 5.98 -4.82
CA LEU A 38 1.67 5.20 -4.49
C LEU A 38 0.72 5.99 -3.57
N LEU A 39 1.25 6.58 -2.50
CA LEU A 39 0.47 7.44 -1.59
C LEU A 39 -0.11 8.65 -2.31
N ASN A 40 0.69 9.37 -3.10
CA ASN A 40 0.21 10.50 -3.90
C ASN A 40 -0.88 10.10 -4.91
N THR A 41 -0.79 8.89 -5.46
CA THR A 41 -1.81 8.36 -6.35
C THR A 41 -3.11 8.04 -5.60
N ALA A 42 -3.02 7.50 -4.39
CA ALA A 42 -4.18 7.28 -3.54
C ALA A 42 -4.88 8.60 -3.16
N VAL A 43 -4.12 9.62 -2.76
CA VAL A 43 -4.62 10.99 -2.49
C VAL A 43 -5.40 11.52 -3.70
N ARG A 44 -4.78 11.51 -4.88
CA ARG A 44 -5.42 11.99 -6.12
C ARG A 44 -6.68 11.20 -6.46
N ARG A 45 -6.71 9.89 -6.22
CA ARG A 45 -7.90 9.06 -6.49
C ARG A 45 -9.06 9.45 -5.59
N HIS A 46 -8.81 9.73 -4.31
CA HIS A 46 -9.84 10.21 -3.40
C HIS A 46 -10.35 11.59 -3.80
N GLN A 47 -9.46 12.55 -4.08
CA GLN A 47 -9.83 13.88 -4.58
C GLN A 47 -10.66 13.81 -5.87
N ASN A 48 -10.26 12.98 -6.83
CA ASN A 48 -11.02 12.79 -8.07
C ASN A 48 -12.38 12.10 -7.85
N SER A 49 -12.54 11.38 -6.74
CA SER A 49 -13.77 10.69 -6.36
C SER A 49 -14.69 11.54 -5.48
N ALA A 50 -14.23 12.72 -5.04
CA ALA A 50 -14.96 13.71 -4.25
C ALA A 50 -16.01 14.44 -5.13
N ILE A 51 -16.97 13.68 -5.64
CA ILE A 51 -18.11 14.16 -6.43
C ILE A 51 -19.39 13.48 -5.94
N GLY A 52 -20.51 14.19 -6.03
CA GLY A 52 -21.84 13.69 -5.65
C GLY A 52 -22.39 14.39 -4.41
N SER A 53 -22.87 13.62 -3.44
CA SER A 53 -23.40 14.16 -2.19
C SER A 53 -22.32 14.79 -1.33
N ASP A 54 -22.70 15.81 -0.55
CA ASP A 54 -21.79 16.52 0.37
C ASP A 54 -21.10 15.58 1.35
N GLU A 55 -21.81 14.58 1.88
CA GLU A 55 -21.21 13.55 2.74
C GLU A 55 -20.10 12.76 2.04
N LYS A 56 -20.32 12.37 0.77
CA LYS A 56 -19.33 11.61 0.01
C LYS A 56 -18.11 12.48 -0.34
N ILE A 57 -18.34 13.76 -0.65
CA ILE A 57 -17.27 14.73 -0.90
C ILE A 57 -16.41 14.86 0.36
N ALA A 58 -17.03 15.17 1.50
CA ALA A 58 -16.35 15.32 2.77
C ALA A 58 -15.54 14.07 3.17
N LEU A 59 -16.11 12.88 3.01
CA LEU A 59 -15.41 11.62 3.30
C LEU A 59 -14.19 11.38 2.40
N ASN A 60 -14.26 11.74 1.13
CA ASN A 60 -13.13 11.57 0.22
C ASN A 60 -12.04 12.60 0.45
N ASP A 61 -12.40 13.84 0.76
CA ASP A 61 -11.44 14.88 1.12
C ASP A 61 -10.71 14.53 2.42
N GLU A 62 -11.45 14.07 3.44
CA GLU A 62 -10.86 13.61 4.71
C GLU A 62 -9.90 12.42 4.48
N ALA A 63 -10.29 11.44 3.67
CA ALA A 63 -9.42 10.32 3.32
C ALA A 63 -8.14 10.77 2.58
N ALA A 64 -8.26 11.75 1.67
CA ALA A 64 -7.12 12.32 0.96
C ALA A 64 -6.16 13.03 1.94
N ASP A 65 -6.68 13.80 2.90
CA ASP A 65 -5.87 14.49 3.91
C ASP A 65 -5.16 13.53 4.87
N LEU A 66 -5.83 12.44 5.27
CA LEU A 66 -5.24 11.39 6.08
C LEU A 66 -4.07 10.71 5.36
N LEU A 67 -4.24 10.39 4.07
CA LEU A 67 -3.18 9.78 3.26
C LEU A 67 -2.00 10.74 3.02
N ALA A 68 -2.27 12.03 2.84
CA ALA A 68 -1.23 13.04 2.72
C ALA A 68 -0.42 13.19 4.02
N THR A 69 -1.11 13.16 5.17
CA THR A 69 -0.48 13.20 6.50
C THR A 69 0.34 11.94 6.76
N LEU A 70 -0.17 10.75 6.39
CA LEU A 70 0.57 9.49 6.47
C LEU A 70 1.88 9.57 5.67
N SER A 71 1.83 10.11 4.45
CA SER A 71 3.01 10.30 3.60
C SER A 71 4.09 11.15 4.28
N GLN A 72 3.69 12.23 4.96
CA GLN A 72 4.60 13.09 5.73
C GLN A 72 5.17 12.36 6.96
N GLY A 73 4.33 11.58 7.67
CA GLY A 73 4.76 10.79 8.82
C GLY A 73 5.78 9.70 8.47
N LEU A 74 5.72 9.14 7.25
CA LEU A 74 6.64 8.12 6.76
C LEU A 74 7.95 8.69 6.18
N GLU A 75 8.11 10.00 6.06
CA GLU A 75 9.29 10.63 5.49
C GLU A 75 10.63 10.22 6.16
N PRO A 76 10.71 10.04 7.50
CA PRO A 76 11.93 9.51 8.14
C PRO A 76 12.31 8.11 7.64
N LEU A 77 11.32 7.24 7.38
CA LEU A 77 11.57 5.90 6.83
C LEU A 77 12.12 6.01 5.41
N PHE A 78 11.52 6.85 4.58
CA PHE A 78 11.93 7.04 3.19
C PHE A 78 13.35 7.63 3.06
N ARG A 79 13.78 8.45 4.02
CA ARG A 79 15.17 8.95 4.07
C ARG A 79 16.17 7.89 4.50
N LYS A 80 15.76 6.94 5.34
CA LYS A 80 16.61 5.85 5.82
C LYS A 80 16.82 4.76 4.77
N PHE A 81 15.85 4.55 3.90
CA PHE A 81 15.89 3.58 2.80
C PHE A 81 15.77 4.30 1.44
N PRO A 82 16.73 5.17 1.08
CA PRO A 82 16.57 6.08 -0.06
C PRO A 82 16.61 5.34 -1.40
N VAL A 83 17.53 4.39 -1.59
CA VAL A 83 17.63 3.50 -2.76
C VAL A 83 18.49 2.30 -2.38
N GLU A 84 17.91 1.11 -2.47
CA GLU A 84 18.50 -0.13 -2.99
C GLU A 84 17.33 -1.11 -3.04
N CYS A 85 16.63 -1.17 -4.18
CA CYS A 85 16.04 -2.46 -4.52
C CYS A 85 17.26 -3.38 -4.62
N PRO A 86 17.40 -4.42 -3.78
CA PRO A 86 18.22 -5.52 -4.23
C PRO A 86 17.60 -5.91 -5.56
N ASP A 87 18.39 -5.88 -6.64
CA ASP A 87 18.06 -6.61 -7.86
C ASP A 87 17.39 -7.89 -7.38
N ALA A 88 16.10 -8.05 -7.70
CA ALA A 88 15.32 -9.19 -7.29
C ALA A 88 16.21 -10.38 -7.56
N ALA A 89 16.74 -10.99 -6.49
CA ALA A 89 17.89 -11.86 -6.59
C ALA A 89 17.56 -12.82 -7.73
N THR A 90 18.35 -12.74 -8.80
CA THR A 90 18.30 -13.66 -9.91
C THR A 90 18.74 -15.00 -9.34
N GLU A 91 17.89 -15.61 -8.51
CA GLU A 91 17.97 -17.03 -8.28
C GLU A 91 17.78 -17.62 -9.67
N PRO A 92 18.78 -18.34 -10.20
CA PRO A 92 18.59 -19.01 -11.47
C PRO A 92 17.39 -19.92 -11.25
N LEU A 93 16.35 -19.73 -12.07
CA LEU A 93 15.19 -20.63 -12.18
C LEU A 93 15.72 -22.06 -12.09
N ARG A 94 15.65 -22.66 -10.89
CA ARG A 94 15.93 -24.08 -10.73
C ARG A 94 14.85 -24.73 -11.56
N LYS A 95 15.24 -25.26 -12.72
CA LYS A 95 14.39 -25.99 -13.64
C LYS A 95 13.48 -26.90 -12.81
N SER A 96 12.24 -26.45 -12.64
CA SER A 96 11.17 -27.30 -12.14
C SER A 96 11.15 -28.48 -13.09
N LYS A 97 11.50 -29.67 -12.58
CA LYS A 97 11.31 -30.89 -13.34
C LYS A 97 9.80 -30.99 -13.55
N GLU A 98 9.36 -30.73 -14.77
CA GLU A 98 8.00 -31.00 -15.22
C GLU A 98 7.61 -32.40 -14.76
N THR A 99 6.77 -32.46 -13.73
CA THR A 99 6.16 -33.71 -13.30
C THR A 99 4.79 -33.71 -13.95
N TRP A 100 4.73 -34.21 -15.18
CA TRP A 100 3.47 -34.48 -15.86
C TRP A 100 2.72 -35.56 -15.08
N VAL A 101 1.77 -35.15 -14.23
CA VAL A 101 0.78 -36.08 -13.69
C VAL A 101 -0.25 -36.33 -14.78
N ARG A 102 -0.16 -37.50 -15.44
CA ARG A 102 -1.23 -37.99 -16.29
C ARG A 102 -2.39 -38.48 -15.42
N PHE A 103 -3.59 -38.01 -15.71
CA PHE A 103 -4.82 -38.64 -15.23
C PHE A 103 -5.20 -39.77 -16.21
N PRO A 104 -5.57 -40.98 -15.73
CA PRO A 104 -6.12 -42.02 -16.59
C PRO A 104 -7.56 -41.68 -17.00
N ASP A 105 -7.92 -42.11 -18.22
CA ASP A 105 -9.23 -41.94 -18.86
C ASP A 105 -10.40 -42.54 -18.05
#